data_AF-A0A965IG14-F1
#
_entry.id   AF-A0A965IG14-F1
#
_cell.length_a   1.000
_cell.length_b   1.000
_cell.length_c   1.000
_cell.angle_alpha   90.00
_cell.angle_beta   90.00
_cell.angle_gamma   90.00
#
_symmetry.space_group_name_H-M   'P 1'
#
loop_
_entity.id
_entity.type
_entity.pdbx_description
1 polymer ?
#
loop_
_entity_poly.entity_id
_entity_poly.type
_entity_poly.pdbx_seq_one_letter_code
_entity_poly.pdbx_strand_id
1 'polypeptide(L)'
;MIPLLAVPTLTRHDLCDRMLASIDYPVQDLMIIDNKPDGWEPAKPDNVQRIFHIQLPQNLGVAGSWNLAIKCSPFAPSWLIVNDDVMFEPGALEIMAGSLRSDALQFMDVQPKWAAFAIGEEVVQKVGLFTE
;
A
#
# COMPACT_ATOMS: atom_id res chain seq x y z
N MET A 1 -14.32 4.22 0.13
CA MET A 1 -13.09 4.65 -0.57
C MET A 1 -11.91 4.35 0.34
N ILE A 2 -10.83 3.81 -0.21
CA ILE A 2 -9.58 3.58 0.54
C ILE A 2 -8.82 4.91 0.61
N PRO A 3 -8.49 5.42 1.82
CA PRO A 3 -7.80 6.70 1.95
C PRO A 3 -6.36 6.64 1.41
N LEU A 4 -5.63 5.56 1.72
CA LEU A 4 -4.30 5.31 1.18
C LEU A 4 -4.06 3.81 0.99
N LEU A 5 -3.66 3.44 -0.23
CA LEU A 5 -3.11 2.13 -0.57
C LEU A 5 -1.61 2.31 -0.82
N ALA A 6 -0.77 1.59 -0.09
CA ALA A 6 0.68 1.62 -0.25
C ALA A 6 1.23 0.26 -0.69
N VAL A 7 2.18 0.29 -1.62
CA VAL A 7 2.85 -0.91 -2.14
C VAL A 7 4.35 -0.64 -2.28
N PRO A 8 5.20 -1.36 -1.52
CA PRO A 8 6.62 -1.47 -1.81
C PRO A 8 6.86 -2.41 -2.99
N THR A 9 7.73 -2.02 -3.93
CA THR A 9 8.18 -2.85 -5.05
C THR A 9 9.71 -2.77 -5.19
N LEU A 10 10.32 -3.77 -5.82
CA LEU A 10 11.78 -3.83 -6.01
C LEU A 10 12.23 -4.45 -7.35
N THR A 11 11.76 -5.64 -7.72
CA THR A 11 12.26 -6.36 -8.92
C THR A 11 11.20 -6.94 -9.83
N ARG A 12 9.96 -7.12 -9.37
CA ARG A 12 8.88 -7.78 -10.12
C ARG A 12 7.80 -6.80 -10.52
N HIS A 13 8.20 -5.79 -11.29
CA HIS A 13 7.32 -4.74 -11.77
C HIS A 13 6.17 -5.28 -12.64
N ASP A 14 6.38 -6.41 -13.32
CA ASP A 14 5.33 -7.15 -14.02
C ASP A 14 4.19 -7.62 -13.11
N LEU A 15 4.52 -7.99 -11.86
CA LEU A 15 3.52 -8.39 -10.86
C LEU A 15 2.84 -7.16 -10.26
N CYS A 16 3.60 -6.10 -10.01
CA CYS A 16 3.05 -4.81 -9.56
C CYS A 16 2.05 -4.26 -10.58
N ASP A 17 2.38 -4.26 -11.87
CA ASP A 17 1.48 -3.84 -12.94
C ASP A 17 0.19 -4.68 -12.96
N ARG A 18 0.30 -5.99 -12.74
CA ARG A 18 -0.86 -6.89 -12.62
C ARG A 18 -1.71 -6.57 -11.37
N MET A 19 -1.07 -6.27 -10.25
CA MET A 19 -1.73 -5.84 -9.02
C MET A 19 -2.51 -4.54 -9.26
N LEU A 20 -1.86 -3.53 -9.85
CA LEU A 20 -2.46 -2.23 -10.18
C LEU A 20 -3.67 -2.39 -11.11
N ALA A 21 -3.57 -3.26 -12.11
CA ALA A 21 -4.66 -3.56 -13.03
C ALA A 21 -5.86 -4.25 -12.35
N SER A 22 -5.66 -4.89 -11.19
CA SER A 22 -6.74 -5.52 -10.41
C SER A 22 -7.49 -4.58 -9.47
N ILE A 23 -7.11 -3.30 -9.40
CA ILE A 23 -7.78 -2.31 -8.54
C ILE A 23 -9.15 -1.93 -9.12
N ASP A 24 -10.21 -2.43 -8.49
CA ASP A 24 -11.59 -2.28 -8.92
C ASP A 24 -12.47 -1.40 -8.01
N TYR A 25 -11.88 -0.83 -6.94
CA TYR A 25 -12.58 0.00 -5.95
C TYR A 25 -11.90 1.37 -5.78
N PRO A 26 -12.64 2.46 -5.46
CA PRO A 26 -12.04 3.78 -5.33
C PRO A 26 -10.94 3.88 -4.28
N VAL A 27 -9.76 4.32 -4.72
CA VAL A 27 -8.58 4.65 -3.91
C VAL A 27 -8.30 6.14 -4.06
N GLN A 28 -8.18 6.85 -2.94
CA GLN A 28 -7.83 8.27 -2.97
C GLN A 28 -6.35 8.45 -3.35
N ASP A 29 -5.46 7.88 -2.53
CA ASP A 29 -4.01 7.97 -2.73
C ASP A 29 -3.41 6.58 -2.90
N LEU A 30 -2.81 6.32 -4.06
CA LEU A 30 -1.97 5.14 -4.29
C LEU A 30 -0.51 5.57 -4.16
N MET A 31 0.23 4.95 -3.25
CA MET A 31 1.64 5.22 -3.03
C MET A 31 2.49 4.00 -3.36
N ILE A 32 3.33 4.13 -4.37
CA ILE A 32 4.25 3.09 -4.82
C ILE A 32 5.65 3.47 -4.36
N ILE A 33 6.21 2.69 -3.44
CA ILE A 33 7.58 2.85 -2.97
C ILE A 33 8.47 1.93 -3.80
N ASP A 34 9.11 2.51 -4.80
CA ASP A 34 9.96 1.79 -5.72
C ASP A 34 11.41 1.81 -5.21
N ASN A 35 11.84 0.65 -4.72
CA ASN A 35 13.14 0.47 -4.09
C ASN A 35 14.29 0.27 -5.10
N LYS A 36 14.06 0.52 -6.39
CA LYS A 36 15.07 0.33 -7.43
C LYS A 36 15.00 1.44 -8.50
N PRO A 37 16.11 2.14 -8.78
CA PRO A 37 16.15 3.15 -9.84
C PRO A 37 16.39 2.48 -11.20
N ASP A 38 15.38 1.82 -11.76
CA ASP A 38 15.47 1.13 -13.06
C ASP A 38 14.58 1.70 -14.18
N GLY A 39 13.89 2.82 -13.91
CA GLY A 39 13.11 3.56 -14.90
C GLY A 39 11.78 2.93 -15.28
N TRP A 40 11.30 1.95 -14.51
CA TRP A 40 9.90 1.53 -14.59
C TRP A 40 8.96 2.66 -14.19
N GLU A 41 7.82 2.76 -14.86
CA GLU A 41 6.80 3.78 -14.66
C GLU A 41 5.41 3.11 -14.55
N PRO A 42 4.73 3.19 -13.39
CA PRO A 42 3.44 2.53 -13.20
C PRO A 42 2.32 3.23 -13.97
N ALA A 43 1.43 2.45 -14.58
CA ALA A 43 0.19 2.98 -15.13
C ALA A 43 -0.81 3.29 -14.00
N LYS A 44 -1.35 4.52 -13.98
CA LYS A 44 -2.38 4.91 -13.00
C LYS A 44 -3.70 4.19 -13.29
N PRO A 45 -4.26 3.40 -12.35
CA PRO A 45 -5.59 2.82 -12.51
C PRO A 45 -6.70 3.88 -12.52
N ASP A 46 -7.80 3.62 -13.23
CA ASP A 46 -8.93 4.55 -13.33
C ASP A 46 -9.60 4.84 -11.98
N ASN A 47 -9.64 3.83 -11.10
CA ASN A 47 -10.23 3.91 -9.76
C ASN A 47 -9.32 4.65 -8.74
N VAL A 48 -8.13 5.07 -9.15
CA VAL A 48 -7.16 5.79 -8.31
C VAL A 48 -7.23 7.28 -8.61
N GLN A 49 -7.48 8.12 -7.61
CA GLN A 49 -7.50 9.57 -7.83
C GLN A 49 -6.08 10.12 -8.06
N ARG A 50 -5.15 9.84 -7.14
CA ARG A 50 -3.75 10.28 -7.20
C ARG A 50 -2.80 9.09 -7.06
N ILE A 51 -1.75 9.10 -7.88
CA ILE A 51 -0.65 8.15 -7.79
C ILE A 51 0.61 8.90 -7.40
N PHE A 52 1.32 8.38 -6.41
CA PHE A 52 2.63 8.85 -5.99
C PHE A 52 3.62 7.72 -6.18
N HIS A 53 4.51 7.87 -7.15
CA HIS A 53 5.61 6.94 -7.40
C HIS A 53 6.89 7.52 -6.82
N ILE A 54 7.38 6.91 -5.75
CA ILE A 54 8.56 7.35 -5.03
C ILE A 54 9.71 6.42 -5.42
N GLN A 55 10.55 6.88 -6.34
CA GLN A 55 11.75 6.14 -6.76
C GLN A 55 12.91 6.42 -5.81
N LEU A 56 13.43 5.36 -5.22
CA LEU A 56 14.53 5.42 -4.28
C LEU A 56 15.85 5.05 -4.97
N PRO A 57 16.96 5.69 -4.59
CA PRO A 57 18.26 5.39 -5.17
C PRO A 57 18.79 4.02 -4.74
N GLN A 58 18.30 3.48 -3.63
CA GLN A 58 18.69 2.20 -3.03
C GLN A 58 17.50 1.59 -2.29
N ASN A 59 17.54 0.28 -2.08
CA ASN A 59 16.52 -0.45 -1.36
C ASN A 59 16.52 -0.09 0.14
N LEU A 60 15.39 0.44 0.65
CA LEU A 60 15.17 0.72 2.07
C LEU A 60 14.73 -0.53 2.86
N GLY A 61 14.41 -1.61 2.17
CA GLY A 61 13.79 -2.77 2.77
C GLY A 61 12.31 -2.54 3.09
N VAL A 62 11.68 -3.59 3.61
CA VAL A 62 10.23 -3.66 3.79
C VAL A 62 9.73 -2.66 4.85
N ALA A 63 10.31 -2.69 6.05
CA ALA A 63 9.91 -1.81 7.15
C ALA A 63 10.14 -0.32 6.82
N GLY A 64 11.29 0.01 6.20
CA GLY A 64 11.60 1.36 5.75
C GLY A 64 10.59 1.87 4.72
N SER A 65 10.15 1.00 3.79
CA SER A 65 9.12 1.35 2.80
C SER A 65 7.75 1.61 3.43
N TRP A 66 7.33 0.80 4.40
CA TRP A 66 6.09 1.03 5.14
C TRP A 66 6.14 2.33 5.94
N ASN A 67 7.26 2.58 6.62
CA ASN A 67 7.48 3.81 7.38
C ASN A 67 7.49 5.04 6.47
N LEU A 68 8.05 4.94 5.27
CA LEU A 68 8.04 6.03 4.29
C LEU A 68 6.61 6.34 3.84
N ALA A 69 5.79 5.31 3.58
CA ALA A 69 4.37 5.51 3.24
C ALA A 69 3.64 6.31 4.32
N ILE A 70 3.82 5.93 5.59
CA ILE A 70 3.24 6.60 6.75
C ILE A 70 3.73 8.06 6.84
N LYS A 71 5.05 8.28 6.74
CA LYS A 71 5.66 9.63 6.84
C LYS A 71 5.24 10.56 5.70
N CYS A 72 5.00 10.03 4.50
CA CYS A 72 4.55 10.80 3.34
C CYS A 72 3.05 11.11 3.35
N SER A 73 2.28 10.43 4.21
CA SER A 73 0.83 10.63 4.34
C SER A 73 0.39 10.65 5.82
N PRO A 74 0.98 11.54 6.66
CA PRO A 74 0.86 11.45 8.12
C PRO A 74 -0.53 11.78 8.66
N PHE A 75 -1.44 12.28 7.81
CA PHE A 75 -2.83 12.60 8.16
C PHE A 75 -3.83 11.61 7.56
N ALA A 76 -3.37 10.51 6.95
CA ALA A 76 -4.26 9.42 6.56
C ALA A 76 -4.79 8.72 7.83
N PRO A 77 -6.11 8.44 7.94
CA PRO A 77 -6.66 7.80 9.12
C PRO A 77 -6.19 6.34 9.27
N SER A 78 -5.80 5.71 8.15
CA SER A 78 -5.25 4.36 8.09
C SER A 78 -4.48 4.15 6.79
N TRP A 79 -3.49 3.26 6.81
CA TRP A 79 -2.71 2.83 5.66
C TRP A 79 -3.05 1.37 5.35
N LEU A 80 -3.65 1.09 4.18
CA LEU A 80 -3.73 -0.27 3.64
C LEU A 80 -2.42 -0.55 2.91
N ILE A 81 -1.66 -1.53 3.38
CA ILE A 81 -0.34 -1.88 2.86
C ILE A 81 -0.43 -3.29 2.25
N VAL A 82 0.03 -3.43 1.01
CA VAL A 82 -0.01 -4.69 0.27
C VAL A 82 1.35 -5.00 -0.36
N ASN A 83 1.60 -6.28 -0.64
CA ASN A 83 2.74 -6.68 -1.46
C ASN A 83 2.50 -6.30 -2.94
N ASP A 84 3.58 -6.20 -3.71
CA ASP A 84 3.54 -5.95 -5.17
C ASP A 84 3.02 -7.15 -5.97
N ASP A 85 3.03 -8.35 -5.40
CA ASP A 85 2.63 -9.60 -6.06
C ASP A 85 1.19 -10.05 -5.81
N VAL A 86 0.38 -9.24 -5.11
CA VAL A 86 -1.04 -9.54 -4.87
C VAL A 86 -1.89 -9.29 -6.11
N MET A 87 -3.06 -9.92 -6.14
CA MET A 87 -4.08 -9.67 -7.14
C MET A 87 -5.43 -9.68 -6.43
N PHE A 88 -6.19 -8.60 -6.57
CA PHE A 88 -7.49 -8.48 -5.93
C PHE A 88 -8.54 -9.20 -6.76
N GLU A 89 -9.34 -10.04 -6.10
CA GLU A 89 -10.58 -10.51 -6.70
C GLU A 89 -11.61 -9.38 -6.75
N PRO A 90 -12.54 -9.40 -7.72
CA PRO A 90 -13.58 -8.38 -7.80
C PRO A 90 -14.34 -8.18 -6.48
N GLY A 91 -14.43 -6.94 -6.01
CA GLY A 91 -15.07 -6.54 -4.76
C GLY A 91 -14.20 -6.73 -3.50
N ALA A 92 -13.01 -7.35 -3.59
CA ALA A 92 -12.15 -7.57 -2.44
C ALA A 92 -11.72 -6.25 -1.79
N LEU A 93 -11.38 -5.23 -2.59
CA LEU A 93 -10.98 -3.93 -2.08
C LEU A 93 -12.13 -3.17 -1.40
N GLU A 94 -13.38 -3.38 -1.82
CA GLU A 94 -14.55 -2.83 -1.14
C GLU A 94 -14.68 -3.40 0.27
N ILE A 95 -14.52 -4.73 0.41
CA ILE A 95 -14.56 -5.43 1.69
C ILE A 95 -13.42 -4.92 2.60
N MET A 96 -12.20 -4.82 2.08
CA MET A 96 -11.06 -4.27 2.82
C MET A 96 -11.34 -2.83 3.28
N ALA A 97 -11.87 -1.98 2.39
CA ALA A 97 -12.20 -0.60 2.70
C ALA A 97 -13.23 -0.48 3.84
N GLY A 98 -14.23 -1.37 3.88
CA GLY A 98 -15.23 -1.42 4.94
C GLY A 98 -14.69 -1.86 6.30
N SER A 99 -13.50 -2.45 6.35
CA SER A 99 -12.86 -2.94 7.57
C SER A 99 -11.88 -1.96 8.21
N LEU A 100 -11.41 -0.95 7.45
CA LEU A 100 -10.39 0.01 7.88
C LEU A 100 -10.82 0.81 9.11
N ARG A 101 -9.94 0.92 10.10
CA ARG A 101 -10.15 1.66 11.35
C ARG A 101 -8.87 2.39 11.76
N SER A 102 -9.02 3.58 12.35
CA SER A 102 -7.92 4.39 12.88
C SER A 102 -7.28 3.79 14.14
N ASP A 103 -8.00 2.94 14.87
CA ASP A 103 -7.64 2.44 16.20
C ASP A 103 -7.12 0.99 16.23
N ALA A 104 -6.88 0.37 15.06
CA ALA A 104 -6.55 -1.05 14.97
C ALA A 104 -5.44 -1.38 13.96
N LEU A 105 -4.71 -2.46 14.26
CA LEU A 105 -3.92 -3.22 13.30
C LEU A 105 -4.81 -4.37 12.79
N GLN A 106 -4.92 -4.49 11.48
CA GLN A 106 -5.89 -5.35 10.81
C GLN A 106 -5.20 -6.23 9.79
N PHE A 107 -5.41 -7.54 9.90
CA PHE A 107 -4.96 -8.49 8.89
C PHE A 107 -6.09 -8.73 7.91
N MET A 108 -5.83 -8.52 6.63
CA MET A 108 -6.83 -8.81 5.60
C MET A 108 -6.97 -10.32 5.44
N ASP A 109 -8.16 -10.78 5.08
CA ASP A 109 -8.41 -12.19 4.79
C ASP A 109 -7.85 -12.54 3.40
N VAL A 110 -6.53 -12.69 3.34
CA VAL A 110 -5.76 -12.93 2.11
C VAL A 110 -4.81 -14.11 2.29
N GLN A 111 -4.36 -14.68 1.18
CA GLN A 111 -3.36 -15.74 1.16
C GLN A 111 -2.14 -15.32 0.31
N PRO A 112 -0.93 -15.30 0.89
CA PRO A 112 -0.59 -15.54 2.30
C PRO A 112 -1.10 -14.43 3.23
N LYS A 113 -1.37 -14.74 4.50
CA LYS A 113 -1.99 -13.81 5.50
C LYS A 113 -1.33 -12.44 5.66
N TRP A 114 -0.05 -12.31 5.29
CA TRP A 114 0.72 -11.07 5.43
C TRP A 114 0.84 -10.29 4.13
N ALA A 115 0.19 -10.75 3.05
CA ALA A 115 0.22 -10.09 1.76
C ALA A 115 -0.54 -8.74 1.76
N ALA A 116 -1.44 -8.55 2.73
CA ALA A 116 -2.16 -7.30 2.93
C ALA A 116 -2.52 -7.10 4.41
N PHE A 117 -2.28 -5.91 4.92
CA PHE A 117 -2.70 -5.50 6.25
C PHE A 117 -3.03 -4.01 6.25
N ALA A 118 -3.81 -3.56 7.24
CA ALA A 118 -4.00 -2.14 7.48
C ALA A 118 -3.57 -1.76 8.89
N ILE A 119 -3.03 -0.57 9.04
CA ILE A 119 -2.69 0.02 10.33
C ILE A 119 -3.33 1.40 10.43
N GLY A 120 -4.01 1.67 11.54
CA GLY A 120 -4.63 2.96 11.82
C GLY A 120 -3.68 3.99 12.46
N GLU A 121 -3.97 5.28 12.32
CA GLU A 121 -3.16 6.37 12.86
C GLU A 121 -2.99 6.32 14.39
N GLU A 122 -4.02 5.94 15.14
CA GLU A 122 -3.97 5.89 16.60
C GLU A 122 -3.05 4.75 17.07
N VAL A 123 -2.92 3.69 16.26
CA VAL A 123 -1.95 2.62 16.52
C VAL A 123 -0.54 3.16 16.37
N VAL A 124 -0.23 3.82 15.26
CA VAL A 124 1.09 4.42 15.01
C VAL A 124 1.44 5.44 16.10
N GLN A 125 0.48 6.27 16.52
CA GLN A 125 0.67 7.22 17.62
C GLN A 125 1.03 6.53 18.94
N LYS A 126 0.45 5.35 19.21
CA LYS A 126 0.64 4.60 20.44
C LYS A 126 1.94 3.78 20.46
N VAL A 127 2.26 3.09 19.37
CA VAL A 127 3.35 2.10 19.33
C VAL A 127 4.57 2.56 18.53
N GLY A 128 4.44 3.68 17.80
CA GLY A 128 5.46 4.17 16.89
C GLY A 128 5.44 3.46 15.54
N LEU A 129 6.56 3.62 14.83
CA LEU A 129 6.78 3.09 13.49
C LEU A 129 7.36 1.67 13.54
N PHE A 130 7.43 1.01 12.37
CA PHE A 130 8.05 -0.30 12.24
C PHE A 130 9.56 -0.22 12.53
N THR A 131 10.11 -1.26 13.15
CA THR A 131 11.56 -1.38 13.37
C THR A 131 12.27 -1.62 12.04
N GLU A 132 13.27 -0.79 11.75
CA GLU A 132 14.13 -0.86 10.56
C GLU A 132 15.46 -1.56 10.87
#